data_AF-A0A2N5X264-F1
#
_entry.id   AF-A0A2N5X264-F1
#
_cell.length_a   1.000
_cell.length_b   1.000
_cell.length_c   1.000
_cell.angle_alpha   90.00
_cell.angle_beta   90.00
_cell.angle_gamma   90.00
#
_symmetry.space_group_name_H-M   'P 1'
#
loop_
_entity.id
_entity.type
_entity.pdbx_description
1 polymer ?
#
loop_
_entity_poly.entity_id
_entity_poly.type
_entity_poly.pdbx_seq_one_letter_code
_entity_poly.pdbx_strand_id
1 'polypeptide(L)'
;PPQQPQRPRKKRTGAVAGLLAGALALAGGVAWWALAEDGPYRLATPDTVASAYQRQGKGVDASALVKDGQALPGVTDPHPVVASYRGADKETLTFSGAWGTVTDPRAAVDAVFAQTEASKDAELVGEPTEEPPPGFDGELMRCQGVRADRLYSVLCAWGDSSTVGVVTFSGPTLAPAEPDPKSMQRVSIVTQDVREDTRVPVE
;
A
#
# COMPACT_ATOMS: atom_id res chain seq x y z
N PRO A 1 3.70 -6.23 49.44
CA PRO A 1 3.84 -6.88 48.10
C PRO A 1 4.26 -5.85 47.03
N PRO A 2 5.38 -6.06 46.32
CA PRO A 2 5.90 -5.04 45.41
C PRO A 2 5.06 -4.96 44.13
N GLN A 3 4.78 -3.73 43.69
CA GLN A 3 4.07 -3.41 42.46
C GLN A 3 4.94 -3.80 41.24
N GLN A 4 4.43 -4.70 40.40
CA GLN A 4 5.08 -5.00 39.12
C GLN A 4 4.99 -3.78 38.19
N PRO A 5 6.08 -3.39 37.50
CA PRO A 5 6.04 -2.32 36.52
C PRO A 5 5.09 -2.69 35.37
N GLN A 6 4.11 -1.83 35.10
CA GLN A 6 3.25 -1.97 33.94
C GLN A 6 4.11 -1.93 32.66
N ARG A 7 4.17 -3.06 31.94
CA ARG A 7 4.80 -3.12 30.61
C ARG A 7 4.16 -2.04 29.72
N PRO A 8 4.95 -1.25 28.98
CA PRO A 8 4.41 -0.21 28.13
C PRO A 8 3.49 -0.83 27.07
N ARG A 9 2.24 -0.35 27.03
CA ARG A 9 1.24 -0.74 26.02
C ARG A 9 1.81 -0.48 24.62
N LYS A 10 2.13 -1.56 23.90
CA LYS A 10 2.47 -1.54 22.47
C LYS A 10 1.29 -0.91 21.72
N LYS A 11 1.48 0.28 21.16
CA LYS A 11 0.47 0.93 20.32
C LYS A 11 0.31 0.10 19.05
N ARG A 12 -0.88 -0.48 18.86
CA ARG A 12 -1.27 -1.26 17.67
C ARG A 12 -1.69 -0.31 16.54
N THR A 13 -0.77 0.52 16.07
CA THR A 13 -1.05 1.49 14.99
C THR A 13 -0.74 0.94 13.60
N GLY A 14 -0.48 -0.35 13.43
CA GLY A 14 0.11 -0.87 12.19
C GLY A 14 -0.33 -2.28 11.77
N ALA A 15 -1.54 -2.71 12.12
CA ALA A 15 -2.00 -4.06 11.74
C ALA A 15 -2.35 -4.17 10.24
N VAL A 16 -2.89 -3.11 9.62
CA VAL A 16 -3.32 -3.15 8.20
C VAL A 16 -2.16 -2.87 7.25
N ALA A 17 -1.24 -1.96 7.61
CA ALA A 17 -0.04 -1.65 6.82
C ALA A 17 1.00 -2.79 6.74
N GLY A 18 0.83 -3.85 7.54
CA GLY A 18 1.67 -5.04 7.52
C GLY A 18 1.25 -6.11 6.51
N LEU A 19 0.07 -5.99 5.89
CA LEU A 19 -0.50 -7.03 5.02
C LEU A 19 0.34 -7.25 3.74
N LEU A 20 0.87 -6.18 3.14
CA LEU A 20 1.79 -6.30 2.00
C LEU A 20 3.25 -6.46 2.38
N ALA A 21 3.64 -6.01 3.57
CA ALA A 21 5.01 -6.18 4.04
C ALA A 21 5.37 -7.66 4.22
N GLY A 22 4.41 -8.58 4.37
CA GLY A 22 4.66 -10.02 4.30
C GLY A 22 4.72 -10.58 2.87
N ALA A 23 3.99 -10.02 1.92
CA ALA A 23 3.58 -10.63 0.64
C ALA A 23 4.63 -10.67 -0.49
N LEU A 24 5.89 -10.34 -0.24
CA LEU A 24 6.93 -10.23 -1.28
C LEU A 24 8.08 -11.22 -1.01
N ALA A 25 7.75 -12.40 -0.46
CA ALA A 25 8.75 -13.41 -0.12
C ALA A 25 9.52 -13.82 -1.39
N LEU A 26 10.84 -13.62 -1.35
CA LEU A 26 11.76 -13.86 -2.46
C LEU A 26 11.72 -15.33 -2.88
N ALA A 27 11.15 -15.61 -4.06
CA ALA A 27 11.34 -16.88 -4.75
C ALA A 27 12.77 -16.90 -5.31
N GLY A 28 13.68 -17.54 -4.56
CA GLY A 28 15.06 -17.69 -4.97
C GLY A 28 15.25 -18.71 -6.10
N GLY A 29 15.79 -18.22 -7.22
CA GLY A 29 16.71 -18.95 -8.10
C GLY A 29 16.14 -19.45 -9.43
N VAL A 30 16.51 -18.79 -10.53
CA VAL A 30 17.45 -19.28 -11.58
C VAL A 30 18.02 -18.04 -12.31
N ALA A 31 19.33 -17.98 -12.51
CA ALA A 31 19.97 -16.96 -13.34
C ALA A 31 19.62 -17.17 -14.83
N TRP A 32 19.54 -16.09 -15.63
CA TRP A 32 20.16 -15.93 -16.96
C TRP A 32 19.62 -14.68 -17.69
N TRP A 33 20.50 -13.66 -17.81
CA TRP A 33 20.58 -12.59 -18.82
C TRP A 33 19.31 -12.21 -19.62
N ALA A 34 18.76 -11.01 -19.36
CA ALA A 34 18.24 -10.15 -20.41
C ALA A 34 18.23 -8.71 -19.90
N LEU A 35 18.94 -7.78 -20.53
CA LEU A 35 18.85 -6.37 -20.20
C LEU A 35 17.44 -5.84 -20.57
N ALA A 36 16.50 -5.85 -19.61
CA ALA A 36 15.24 -5.09 -19.56
C ALA A 36 14.41 -5.35 -18.26
N GLU A 37 15.01 -5.51 -17.07
CA GLU A 37 14.34 -6.39 -16.05
C GLU A 37 13.46 -5.72 -14.98
N ASP A 38 13.48 -4.39 -14.83
CA ASP A 38 12.76 -3.70 -13.75
C ASP A 38 11.47 -2.96 -14.21
N GLY A 39 11.16 -3.03 -15.50
CA GLY A 39 10.16 -2.18 -16.14
C GLY A 39 10.53 -0.67 -16.06
N PRO A 40 9.67 0.26 -16.51
CA PRO A 40 10.07 1.66 -16.68
C PRO A 40 10.24 2.48 -15.38
N TYR A 41 9.73 2.01 -14.23
CA TYR A 41 9.74 2.78 -13.00
C TYR A 41 10.12 1.95 -11.77
N ARG A 42 10.85 2.58 -10.85
CA ARG A 42 11.05 2.13 -9.47
C ARG A 42 10.07 2.85 -8.55
N LEU A 43 9.85 2.29 -7.36
CA LEU A 43 9.17 3.01 -6.29
C LEU A 43 10.18 3.62 -5.32
N ALA A 44 10.01 4.91 -5.07
CA ALA A 44 10.68 5.65 -4.04
C ALA A 44 9.71 6.01 -2.91
N THR A 45 10.27 6.42 -1.79
CA THR A 45 9.52 7.14 -0.76
C THR A 45 10.08 8.55 -0.78
N PRO A 46 9.37 9.58 -1.26
CA PRO A 46 9.81 10.98 -1.16
C PRO A 46 9.47 11.57 0.22
N ASP A 47 10.01 12.75 0.53
CA ASP A 47 9.71 13.44 1.79
C ASP A 47 8.26 13.95 1.84
N THR A 48 7.66 14.20 0.68
CA THR A 48 6.28 14.68 0.53
C THR A 48 5.62 13.94 -0.62
N VAL A 49 4.34 13.57 -0.44
CA VAL A 49 3.47 13.01 -1.49
C VAL A 49 2.13 13.75 -1.53
N ALA A 50 1.51 13.75 -2.71
CA ALA A 50 0.27 14.43 -3.05
C ALA A 50 0.27 15.90 -2.61
N SER A 51 1.45 16.54 -2.64
CA SER A 51 1.74 17.90 -2.12
C SER A 51 1.39 18.20 -0.65
N ALA A 52 0.68 17.31 0.04
CA ALA A 52 0.01 17.58 1.31
C ALA A 52 0.41 16.64 2.45
N TYR A 53 1.08 15.52 2.15
CA TYR A 53 1.43 14.51 3.15
C TYR A 53 2.94 14.44 3.34
N GLN A 54 3.41 14.74 4.56
CA GLN A 54 4.82 14.69 4.90
C GLN A 54 5.21 13.35 5.49
N ARG A 55 6.33 12.80 5.02
CA ARG A 55 6.84 11.51 5.50
C ARG A 55 7.20 11.57 6.96
N GLN A 56 6.81 10.53 7.69
CA GLN A 56 7.08 10.35 9.10
C GLN A 56 8.24 9.37 9.27
N GLY A 57 9.41 9.88 9.65
CA GLY A 57 10.62 9.07 9.77
C GLY A 57 11.28 8.78 8.41
N LYS A 58 12.11 7.74 8.37
CA LYS A 58 12.75 7.28 7.13
C LYS A 58 11.82 6.30 6.42
N GLY A 59 11.77 6.37 5.09
CA GLY A 59 11.25 5.27 4.29
C GLY A 59 12.08 4.00 4.54
N VAL A 60 11.40 2.86 4.48
CA VAL A 60 11.99 1.57 4.79
C VAL A 60 12.00 0.73 3.52
N ASP A 61 13.18 0.26 3.12
CA ASP A 61 13.30 -0.92 2.28
C ASP A 61 12.69 -2.08 3.07
N ALA A 62 11.55 -2.57 2.60
CA ALA A 62 10.79 -3.54 3.37
C ALA A 62 11.26 -4.98 3.11
N SER A 63 12.28 -5.22 2.26
CA SER A 63 12.83 -6.57 1.95
C SER A 63 13.15 -7.38 3.19
N ALA A 64 13.61 -6.72 4.25
CA ALA A 64 13.90 -7.37 5.52
C ALA A 64 12.65 -7.76 6.35
N LEU A 65 11.50 -7.15 6.08
CA LEU A 65 10.20 -7.37 6.74
C LEU A 65 9.37 -8.47 6.05
N VAL A 66 9.76 -8.87 4.84
CA VAL A 66 9.00 -9.75 3.96
C VAL A 66 9.34 -11.23 4.10
N LYS A 67 9.69 -11.65 5.32
CA LYS A 67 10.19 -13.01 5.51
C LYS A 67 9.10 -14.08 5.55
N ASP A 68 7.83 -13.70 5.73
CA ASP A 68 6.76 -14.63 6.15
C ASP A 68 5.39 -14.49 5.43
N GLY A 69 5.27 -13.78 4.31
CA GLY A 69 3.98 -13.65 3.61
C GLY A 69 3.98 -14.08 2.15
N GLN A 70 2.79 -14.03 1.57
CA GLN A 70 2.44 -14.71 0.33
C GLN A 70 2.80 -13.86 -0.90
N ALA A 71 3.68 -14.37 -1.78
CA ALA A 71 4.12 -13.68 -2.99
C ALA A 71 2.97 -13.05 -3.79
N LEU A 72 3.12 -11.80 -4.24
CA LEU A 72 2.21 -11.19 -5.20
C LEU A 72 2.28 -11.96 -6.54
N PRO A 73 1.16 -12.52 -7.03
CA PRO A 73 1.12 -13.20 -8.31
C PRO A 73 1.59 -12.28 -9.44
N GLY A 74 2.41 -12.81 -10.34
CA GLY A 74 2.87 -12.05 -11.51
C GLY A 74 3.89 -10.96 -11.19
N VAL A 75 4.47 -10.91 -9.99
CA VAL A 75 5.58 -9.99 -9.65
C VAL A 75 6.87 -10.79 -9.49
N THR A 76 7.89 -10.44 -10.26
CA THR A 76 9.22 -11.06 -10.20
C THR A 76 10.29 -10.04 -9.82
N ASP A 77 11.28 -10.50 -9.05
CA ASP A 77 12.32 -9.66 -8.43
C ASP A 77 11.76 -8.44 -7.66
N PRO A 78 10.84 -8.68 -6.69
CA PRO A 78 10.18 -7.57 -6.01
C PRO A 78 11.17 -6.80 -5.13
N HIS A 79 11.12 -5.48 -5.24
CA HIS A 79 11.83 -4.53 -4.40
C HIS A 79 10.83 -3.74 -3.53
N PRO A 80 10.53 -4.22 -2.31
CA PRO A 80 9.56 -3.61 -1.41
C PRO A 80 9.98 -2.23 -0.88
N VAL A 81 9.02 -1.32 -0.82
CA VAL A 81 9.14 -0.05 -0.09
C VAL A 81 7.94 0.19 0.82
N VAL A 82 8.18 0.80 1.98
CA VAL A 82 7.14 1.25 2.90
C VAL A 82 7.47 2.64 3.45
N ALA A 83 6.47 3.50 3.53
CA ALA A 83 6.55 4.76 4.26
C ALA A 83 5.21 5.16 4.87
N SER A 84 5.27 5.80 6.03
CA SER A 84 4.11 6.47 6.63
C SER A 84 4.21 7.97 6.42
N TYR A 85 3.09 8.61 6.16
CA TYR A 85 2.97 10.04 5.95
C TYR A 85 1.85 10.61 6.82
N ARG A 86 1.95 11.92 7.08
CA ARG A 86 0.98 12.69 7.86
C ARG A 86 0.54 13.90 7.08
N GLY A 87 -0.76 14.04 6.91
CA GLY A 87 -1.40 15.21 6.33
C GLY A 87 -2.00 16.13 7.40
N ALA A 88 -2.80 17.09 6.96
CA ALA A 88 -3.62 17.92 7.83
C ALA A 88 -4.67 17.10 8.59
N ASP A 89 -5.33 17.72 9.58
CA ASP A 89 -6.49 17.14 10.29
C ASP A 89 -6.28 15.75 10.91
N LYS A 90 -5.03 15.42 11.24
CA LYS A 90 -4.61 14.10 11.76
C LYS A 90 -4.85 12.96 10.77
N GLU A 91 -4.96 13.27 9.48
CA GLU A 91 -4.98 12.27 8.44
C GLU A 91 -3.61 11.61 8.32
N THR A 92 -3.63 10.29 8.23
CA THR A 92 -2.45 9.46 8.06
C THR A 92 -2.60 8.64 6.81
N LEU A 93 -1.50 8.56 6.07
CA LEU A 93 -1.40 7.82 4.83
C LEU A 93 -0.24 6.84 4.99
N THR A 94 -0.49 5.55 4.81
CA THR A 94 0.59 4.58 4.73
C THR A 94 0.70 4.07 3.31
N PHE A 95 1.88 4.23 2.74
CA PHE A 95 2.23 3.72 1.42
C PHE A 95 3.09 2.47 1.58
N SER A 96 2.73 1.43 0.86
CA SER A 96 3.52 0.22 0.69
C SER A 96 3.47 -0.21 -0.77
N GLY A 97 4.56 -0.72 -1.31
CA GLY A 97 4.54 -1.24 -2.67
C GLY A 97 5.79 -2.05 -2.98
N ALA A 98 5.86 -2.56 -4.20
CA ALA A 98 7.03 -3.19 -4.77
C ALA A 98 7.20 -2.77 -6.22
N TRP A 99 8.46 -2.66 -6.65
CA TRP A 99 8.82 -2.51 -8.05
C TRP A 99 9.64 -3.71 -8.52
N GLY A 100 9.65 -3.95 -9.83
CA GLY A 100 10.23 -5.12 -10.48
C GLY A 100 9.45 -5.43 -11.76
N THR A 101 9.58 -6.63 -12.30
CA THR A 101 8.75 -7.04 -13.45
C THR A 101 7.36 -7.46 -12.97
N VAL A 102 6.31 -6.78 -13.47
CA VAL A 102 4.90 -7.10 -13.17
C VAL A 102 4.21 -7.59 -14.45
N THR A 103 4.00 -8.89 -14.56
CA THR A 103 3.40 -9.53 -15.74
C THR A 103 1.87 -9.59 -15.68
N ASP A 104 1.30 -9.47 -14.48
CA ASP A 104 -0.16 -9.45 -14.27
C ASP A 104 -0.52 -8.44 -13.17
N PRO A 105 -0.61 -7.14 -13.52
CA PRO A 105 -0.95 -6.08 -12.56
C PRO A 105 -2.30 -6.30 -11.88
N ARG A 106 -3.25 -6.94 -12.58
CA ARG A 106 -4.58 -7.24 -12.06
C ARG A 106 -4.54 -8.33 -11.00
N ALA A 107 -3.88 -9.45 -11.27
CA ALA A 107 -3.72 -10.52 -10.29
C ALA A 107 -2.96 -10.04 -9.04
N ALA A 108 -1.96 -9.16 -9.21
CA ALA A 108 -1.26 -8.57 -8.07
C ALA A 108 -2.19 -7.69 -7.20
N VAL A 109 -3.01 -6.83 -7.82
CA VAL A 109 -4.00 -6.01 -7.09
C VAL A 109 -5.07 -6.89 -6.46
N ASP A 110 -5.61 -7.89 -7.16
CA ASP A 110 -6.59 -8.84 -6.61
C ASP A 110 -6.03 -9.56 -5.37
N ALA A 111 -4.76 -9.96 -5.41
CA ALA A 111 -4.09 -10.58 -4.27
C ALA A 111 -3.98 -9.64 -3.05
N VAL A 112 -3.87 -8.32 -3.23
CA VAL A 112 -3.89 -7.36 -2.11
C VAL A 112 -5.23 -7.42 -1.37
N PHE A 113 -6.33 -7.38 -2.10
CA PHE A 113 -7.67 -7.40 -1.52
C PHE A 113 -7.98 -8.77 -0.91
N ALA A 114 -7.63 -9.87 -1.59
CA ALA A 114 -7.81 -11.21 -1.07
C ALA A 114 -7.02 -11.45 0.25
N GLN A 115 -5.81 -10.91 0.35
CA GLN A 115 -5.03 -10.96 1.61
C GLN A 115 -5.65 -10.11 2.72
N THR A 116 -6.21 -8.96 2.36
CA THR A 116 -6.94 -8.11 3.31
C THR A 116 -8.18 -8.82 3.84
N GLU A 117 -8.92 -9.51 2.97
CA GLU A 117 -10.10 -10.31 3.32
C GLU A 117 -9.75 -11.55 4.17
N ALA A 118 -8.60 -12.19 3.89
CA ALA A 118 -8.12 -13.33 4.67
C ALA A 118 -7.60 -12.95 6.07
N SER A 119 -7.37 -11.66 6.32
CA SER A 119 -6.94 -11.15 7.63
C SER A 119 -8.03 -11.32 8.67
N LYS A 120 -7.67 -11.82 9.86
CA LYS A 120 -8.62 -11.92 10.98
C LYS A 120 -8.93 -10.57 11.64
N ASP A 121 -8.11 -9.57 11.37
CA ASP A 121 -8.17 -8.26 12.01
C ASP A 121 -8.73 -7.18 11.07
N ALA A 122 -9.14 -7.53 9.85
CA ALA A 122 -9.67 -6.59 8.86
C ALA A 122 -10.86 -7.17 8.10
N GLU A 123 -11.81 -6.32 7.72
CA GLU A 123 -12.98 -6.64 6.92
C GLU A 123 -13.07 -5.63 5.76
N LEU A 124 -13.30 -6.12 4.53
CA LEU A 124 -13.59 -5.27 3.39
C LEU A 124 -15.02 -4.72 3.50
N VAL A 125 -15.20 -3.42 3.28
CA VAL A 125 -16.48 -2.73 3.44
C VAL A 125 -16.89 -2.06 2.14
N GLY A 126 -18.13 -2.34 1.72
CA GLY A 126 -18.71 -1.84 0.47
C GLY A 126 -18.15 -2.57 -0.75
N GLU A 127 -18.55 -2.12 -1.94
CA GLU A 127 -18.00 -2.64 -3.19
C GLU A 127 -16.70 -1.90 -3.55
N PRO A 128 -15.72 -2.60 -4.16
CA PRO A 128 -14.53 -1.94 -4.66
C PRO A 128 -14.87 -0.96 -5.77
N THR A 129 -14.26 0.22 -5.76
CA THR A 129 -14.32 1.12 -6.91
C THR A 129 -13.39 0.57 -7.98
N GLU A 130 -13.94 0.21 -9.15
CA GLU A 130 -13.15 -0.26 -10.29
C GLU A 130 -12.88 0.84 -11.32
N GLU A 131 -13.52 2.00 -11.17
CA GLU A 131 -13.30 3.15 -12.06
C GLU A 131 -12.10 3.96 -11.57
N PRO A 132 -11.06 4.13 -12.41
CA PRO A 132 -9.94 4.97 -12.06
C PRO A 132 -10.35 6.45 -12.04
N PRO A 133 -9.67 7.30 -11.25
CA PRO A 133 -9.94 8.72 -11.24
C PRO A 133 -9.67 9.37 -12.62
N PRO A 134 -10.30 10.52 -12.92
CA PRO A 134 -10.03 11.23 -14.16
C PRO A 134 -8.54 11.55 -14.32
N GLY A 135 -7.96 11.20 -15.47
CA GLY A 135 -6.55 11.45 -15.76
C GLY A 135 -5.59 10.37 -15.29
N PHE A 136 -6.08 9.27 -14.70
CA PHE A 136 -5.25 8.11 -14.39
C PHE A 136 -4.71 7.46 -15.69
N ASP A 137 -3.39 7.37 -15.77
CA ASP A 137 -2.67 6.78 -16.91
C ASP A 137 -2.24 5.32 -16.68
N GLY A 138 -2.59 4.75 -15.52
CA GLY A 138 -2.28 3.37 -15.16
C GLY A 138 -3.31 2.37 -15.67
N GLU A 139 -2.94 1.10 -15.66
CA GLU A 139 -3.80 0.00 -16.13
C GLU A 139 -4.90 -0.35 -15.14
N LEU A 140 -4.60 -0.25 -13.83
CA LEU A 140 -5.53 -0.61 -12.78
C LEU A 140 -5.32 0.22 -11.51
N MET A 141 -6.42 0.78 -11.00
CA MET A 141 -6.55 1.23 -9.62
C MET A 141 -7.86 0.71 -9.06
N ARG A 142 -7.83 0.22 -7.82
CA ARG A 142 -9.01 -0.19 -7.07
C ARG A 142 -8.95 0.37 -5.66
N CYS A 143 -10.07 0.90 -5.16
CA CYS A 143 -10.18 1.35 -3.76
C CYS A 143 -11.36 0.65 -3.08
N GLN A 144 -11.21 0.33 -1.79
CA GLN A 144 -12.30 -0.21 -0.99
C GLN A 144 -12.15 0.20 0.48
N GLY A 145 -13.28 0.31 1.18
CA GLY A 145 -13.27 0.49 2.62
C GLY A 145 -12.68 -0.74 3.30
N VAL A 146 -11.94 -0.51 4.37
CA VAL A 146 -11.41 -1.56 5.25
C VAL A 146 -11.73 -1.18 6.69
N ARG A 147 -12.33 -2.11 7.43
CA ARG A 147 -12.59 -1.95 8.85
C ARG A 147 -11.71 -2.90 9.65
N ALA A 148 -10.91 -2.33 10.55
CA ALA A 148 -10.11 -3.09 11.51
C ALA A 148 -10.46 -2.62 12.92
N ASP A 149 -10.98 -3.51 13.76
CA ASP A 149 -11.60 -3.16 15.05
C ASP A 149 -12.65 -2.02 14.90
N ARG A 150 -12.37 -0.85 15.49
CA ARG A 150 -13.22 0.36 15.42
C ARG A 150 -12.66 1.42 14.47
N LEU A 151 -11.60 1.09 13.74
CA LEU A 151 -10.95 1.99 12.80
C LEU A 151 -11.44 1.67 11.39
N TYR A 152 -12.10 2.64 10.78
CA TYR A 152 -12.36 2.63 9.34
C TYR A 152 -11.18 3.28 8.62
N SER A 153 -10.79 2.67 7.51
CA SER A 153 -9.75 3.13 6.60
C SER A 153 -10.21 2.91 5.17
N VAL A 154 -9.57 3.57 4.21
CA VAL A 154 -9.73 3.24 2.79
C VAL A 154 -8.40 2.71 2.29
N LEU A 155 -8.45 1.54 1.65
CA LEU A 155 -7.31 0.94 0.97
C LEU A 155 -7.49 1.16 -0.52
N CYS A 156 -6.51 1.78 -1.16
CA CYS A 156 -6.41 1.90 -2.60
C CYS A 156 -5.16 1.15 -3.07
N ALA A 157 -5.30 0.30 -4.09
CA ALA A 157 -4.21 -0.44 -4.70
C ALA A 157 -4.14 -0.14 -6.19
N TRP A 158 -2.94 -0.04 -6.73
CA TRP A 158 -2.71 0.04 -8.17
C TRP A 158 -1.70 -1.02 -8.61
N GLY A 159 -1.76 -1.34 -9.90
CA GLY A 159 -0.76 -2.12 -10.59
C GLY A 159 -0.48 -1.53 -11.96
N ASP A 160 0.79 -1.52 -12.35
CA ASP A 160 1.25 -1.32 -13.72
C ASP A 160 2.40 -2.29 -14.03
N SER A 161 2.96 -2.23 -15.24
CA SER A 161 3.97 -3.18 -15.73
C SER A 161 5.27 -3.25 -14.91
N SER A 162 5.50 -2.26 -14.03
CA SER A 162 6.74 -2.15 -13.22
C SER A 162 6.51 -2.01 -11.73
N THR A 163 5.29 -1.67 -11.31
CA THR A 163 5.02 -1.31 -9.92
C THR A 163 3.65 -1.82 -9.47
N VAL A 164 3.61 -2.28 -8.24
CA VAL A 164 2.38 -2.52 -7.49
C VAL A 164 2.46 -1.68 -6.23
N GLY A 165 1.44 -0.89 -5.96
CA GLY A 165 1.42 -0.01 -4.81
C GLY A 165 0.08 0.00 -4.11
N VAL A 166 0.12 0.27 -2.81
CA VAL A 166 -1.03 0.32 -1.93
C VAL A 166 -0.91 1.51 -1.01
N VAL A 167 -2.01 2.23 -0.88
CA VAL A 167 -2.17 3.36 0.01
C VAL A 167 -3.32 3.05 0.95
N THR A 168 -3.04 3.08 2.25
CA THR A 168 -4.06 3.03 3.30
C THR A 168 -4.22 4.41 3.91
N PHE A 169 -5.43 4.96 3.80
CA PHE A 169 -5.83 6.21 4.42
C PHE A 169 -6.56 5.94 5.72
N SER A 170 -6.20 6.67 6.76
CA SER A 170 -6.94 6.69 8.02
C SER A 170 -6.99 8.11 8.55
N GLY A 171 -8.13 8.53 9.09
CA GLY A 171 -8.24 9.85 9.70
C GLY A 171 -9.68 10.30 9.89
N PRO A 172 -9.89 11.43 10.59
CA PRO A 172 -11.22 11.99 10.84
C PRO A 172 -11.97 12.44 9.57
N THR A 173 -11.24 12.64 8.46
CA THR A 173 -11.76 13.14 7.17
C THR A 173 -12.40 12.05 6.31
N LEU A 174 -12.36 10.79 6.74
CA LEU A 174 -13.13 9.69 6.18
C LEU A 174 -14.49 9.67 6.90
N ALA A 175 -15.50 10.31 6.29
CA ALA A 175 -16.84 10.48 6.84
C ALA A 175 -17.51 9.14 7.18
N PRO A 176 -18.61 9.16 7.98
CA PRO A 176 -18.74 8.36 9.20
C PRO A 176 -18.35 6.89 9.04
N ALA A 177 -17.06 6.57 9.19
CA ALA A 177 -16.54 5.21 9.22
C ALA A 177 -17.08 4.25 8.14
N GLU A 178 -17.58 4.74 7.00
CA GLU A 178 -18.23 3.95 5.95
C GLU A 178 -17.86 4.47 4.55
N PRO A 179 -17.91 3.62 3.51
CA PRO A 179 -17.63 4.02 2.14
C PRO A 179 -18.69 5.01 1.65
N ASP A 180 -18.30 6.27 1.49
CA ASP A 180 -19.10 7.27 0.78
C ASP A 180 -18.43 7.67 -0.54
N PRO A 181 -19.19 7.88 -1.63
CA PRO A 181 -18.62 8.15 -2.95
C PRO A 181 -17.66 9.34 -3.00
N LYS A 182 -17.87 10.38 -2.18
CA LYS A 182 -17.02 11.57 -2.18
C LYS A 182 -15.69 11.29 -1.49
N SER A 183 -15.69 10.55 -0.38
CA SER A 183 -14.45 10.11 0.26
C SER A 183 -13.69 9.15 -0.63
N MET A 184 -14.37 8.19 -1.26
CA MET A 184 -13.75 7.23 -2.20
C MET A 184 -13.12 7.91 -3.42
N GLN A 185 -13.82 8.91 -3.99
CA GLN A 185 -13.26 9.71 -5.10
C GLN A 185 -12.06 10.55 -4.65
N ARG A 186 -12.11 11.15 -3.46
CA ARG A 186 -10.98 11.91 -2.93
C ARG A 186 -9.74 11.05 -2.74
N VAL A 187 -9.88 9.89 -2.07
CA VAL A 187 -8.74 8.99 -1.82
C VAL A 187 -8.20 8.36 -3.10
N SER A 188 -9.03 8.12 -4.13
CA SER A 188 -8.51 7.66 -5.43
C SER A 188 -7.67 8.74 -6.13
N ILE A 189 -8.11 10.00 -6.13
CA ILE A 189 -7.32 11.14 -6.64
C ILE A 189 -5.99 11.28 -5.88
N VAL A 190 -6.03 11.28 -4.54
CA VAL A 190 -4.79 11.36 -3.75
C VAL A 190 -3.90 10.14 -3.99
N THR A 191 -4.46 8.95 -4.21
CA THR A 191 -3.67 7.76 -4.56
C THR A 191 -3.00 7.91 -5.91
N GLN A 192 -3.66 8.52 -6.89
CA GLN A 192 -3.04 8.84 -8.17
C GLN A 192 -1.83 9.77 -7.96
N ASP A 193 -2.00 10.86 -7.22
CA ASP A 193 -0.89 11.78 -6.94
C ASP A 193 0.26 11.08 -6.20
N VAL A 194 -0.05 10.20 -5.23
CA VAL A 194 0.98 9.38 -4.54
C VAL A 194 1.70 8.46 -5.53
N ARG A 195 0.98 7.81 -6.44
CA ARG A 195 1.58 6.95 -7.46
C ARG A 195 2.52 7.76 -8.35
N GLU A 196 2.13 8.95 -8.77
CA GLU A 196 2.97 9.83 -9.59
C GLU A 196 4.23 10.27 -8.82
N ASP A 197 4.08 10.72 -7.58
CA ASP A 197 5.19 11.19 -6.73
C ASP A 197 6.15 10.07 -6.31
N THR A 198 5.68 8.82 -6.24
CA THR A 198 6.49 7.68 -5.79
C THR A 198 7.17 6.94 -6.94
N ARG A 199 6.76 7.14 -8.19
CA ARG A 199 7.38 6.50 -9.36
C ARG A 199 8.58 7.32 -9.84
N VAL A 200 9.74 6.68 -9.87
CA VAL A 200 10.98 7.27 -10.40
C VAL A 200 11.39 6.48 -11.64
N PRO A 201 11.65 7.14 -12.79
CA PRO A 201 12.12 6.45 -13.99
C PRO A 201 13.39 5.64 -13.72
N VAL A 202 13.49 4.46 -14.32
CA VAL A 202 14.74 3.69 -14.31
C VAL A 202 15.65 4.30 -15.38
N GLU A 203 16.83 4.79 -14.97
CA GLU A 203 17.87 5.31 -15.88
C GLU A 203 18.63 4.19 -16.61
#